data_AF-A0A7S0BR53-F1
#
_entry.id   AF-A0A7S0BR53-F1
#
_cell.length_a   1.000
_cell.length_b   1.000
_cell.length_c   1.000
_cell.angle_alpha   90.00
_cell.angle_beta   90.00
_cell.angle_gamma   90.00
#
_symmetry.space_group_name_H-M   'P 1'
#
loop_
_entity.id
_entity.type
_entity.pdbx_description
1 polymer ?
#
loop_
_entity_poly.entity_id
_entity_poly.type
_entity_poly.pdbx_seq_one_letter_code
_entity_poly.pdbx_strand_id
1 'polypeptide(L)'
;MGHTPSMVVASQFSIIAGASLGPEAPLVAICAAIAGWVSRNLFKHTQKNLIRKHTLCGMACALAAFFGVPLGGSLFALEINHRLGYEYVEHAMVAVTSGTTCLAVFRGLAGLPIGPIWQIEVGTLPAASAGLVGYGFLLGLFGASIAAVFTNLHGRLGNLMNTTWRLKDKPVKLAVLGGIVIACLGVLVPHSMFWGEYEFQSIASLGSTPLPHVWPTSGLTSLGPTSALACLTIGVAKLVAISFTVWGGFRGGYIFPFFAAGAAFGRAINFTFPAVPPTVACLCIAAGINVAVTRTAFATSIILVALSGQVNSASPVLAASLASIFSTYYMPFIRAQQGRFELLESQLHAYKAEELLESGPSLSSSDLSSENAPLLNIKSGVEEDLESQDSYKLPDSALSADSPIQEVLALSASR
;
A
#
# COMPACT_ATOMS: atom_id res chain seq x y z
N MET A 1 15.99 11.76 -9.97
CA MET A 1 16.70 12.32 -8.80
C MET A 1 16.30 13.75 -8.46
N GLY A 2 15.89 14.60 -9.41
CA GLY A 2 15.65 16.03 -9.14
C GLY A 2 14.72 16.35 -7.94
N HIS A 3 13.70 15.52 -7.68
CA HIS A 3 12.77 15.75 -6.55
C HIS A 3 13.20 15.10 -5.22
N THR A 4 14.23 14.25 -5.22
CA THR A 4 14.66 13.50 -4.03
C THR A 4 15.14 14.43 -2.90
N PRO A 5 16.00 15.44 -3.14
CA PRO A 5 16.43 16.36 -2.07
C PRO A 5 15.27 17.16 -1.48
N SER A 6 14.38 17.69 -2.32
CA SER A 6 13.21 18.44 -1.85
C SER A 6 12.26 17.56 -1.02
N MET A 7 12.15 16.28 -1.36
CA MET A 7 11.30 15.34 -0.63
C MET A 7 11.87 15.03 0.75
N VAL A 8 13.19 14.84 0.87
CA VAL A 8 13.91 14.65 2.14
C VAL A 8 13.68 15.82 3.08
N VAL A 9 13.79 17.05 2.58
CA VAL A 9 13.61 18.26 3.40
C VAL A 9 12.15 18.43 3.80
N ALA A 10 11.22 18.35 2.84
CA ALA A 10 9.80 18.58 3.10
C ALA A 10 9.17 17.54 4.04
N SER A 11 9.58 16.27 3.95
CA SER A 11 9.08 15.23 4.85
C SER A 11 9.59 15.41 6.28
N GLN A 12 10.85 15.81 6.46
CA GLN A 12 11.39 16.12 7.80
C GLN A 12 10.63 17.25 8.48
N PHE A 13 10.39 18.37 7.77
CA PHE A 13 9.57 19.46 8.32
C PHE A 13 8.15 19.00 8.65
N SER A 14 7.57 18.11 7.84
CA SER A 14 6.24 17.56 8.12
C SER A 14 6.24 16.77 9.43
N ILE A 15 7.21 15.88 9.62
CA ILE A 15 7.33 15.04 10.82
C ILE A 15 7.61 15.91 12.06
N ILE A 16 8.57 16.83 11.98
CA ILE A 16 8.94 17.72 13.10
C ILE A 16 7.76 18.61 13.51
N ALA A 17 6.95 19.06 12.55
CA ALA A 17 5.76 19.86 12.82
C ALA A 17 4.60 19.06 13.46
N GLY A 18 4.76 17.76 13.71
CA GLY A 18 3.71 16.90 14.27
C GLY A 18 2.61 16.56 13.29
N ALA A 19 2.86 16.71 11.99
CA ALA A 19 1.90 16.40 10.93
C ALA A 19 1.41 14.94 11.06
N SER A 20 0.11 14.70 10.83
CA SER A 20 -0.48 13.36 10.96
C SER A 20 -0.17 12.47 9.73
N LEU A 21 1.10 12.39 9.36
CA LEU A 21 1.64 11.57 8.27
C LEU A 21 3.00 10.99 8.67
N GLY A 22 3.30 9.79 8.16
CA GLY A 22 4.56 9.09 8.39
C GLY A 22 5.60 9.26 7.30
N PRO A 23 6.83 8.79 7.57
CA PRO A 23 7.94 8.88 6.63
C PRO A 23 7.85 7.86 5.49
N GLU A 24 6.87 6.95 5.48
CA GLU A 24 6.87 5.76 4.62
C GLU A 24 6.83 6.12 3.13
N ALA A 25 5.89 6.99 2.73
CA ALA A 25 5.78 7.40 1.33
C ALA A 25 7.02 8.18 0.83
N PRO A 26 7.56 9.15 1.59
CA PRO A 26 8.85 9.75 1.27
C PRO A 26 9.99 8.74 1.15
N LEU A 27 10.14 7.81 2.11
CA LEU A 27 11.20 6.80 2.09
C LEU A 27 11.10 5.91 0.85
N VAL A 28 9.91 5.41 0.54
CA VAL A 28 9.63 4.62 -0.67
C VAL A 28 10.06 5.37 -1.91
N ALA A 29 9.62 6.62 -2.07
CA ALA A 29 9.93 7.42 -3.25
C ALA A 29 11.43 7.76 -3.36
N ILE A 30 12.09 8.08 -2.25
CA ILE A 30 13.54 8.36 -2.22
C ILE A 30 14.33 7.11 -2.62
N CYS A 31 14.09 5.97 -1.97
CA CYS A 31 14.83 4.75 -2.23
C CYS A 31 14.54 4.17 -3.63
N ALA A 32 13.29 4.23 -4.09
CA ALA A 32 12.92 3.88 -5.46
C ALA A 32 13.65 4.73 -6.50
N ALA A 33 13.68 6.06 -6.29
CA ALA A 33 14.35 6.99 -7.20
C ALA A 33 15.87 6.78 -7.24
N ILE A 34 16.49 6.47 -6.09
CA ILE A 34 17.92 6.15 -6.01
C ILE A 34 18.20 4.84 -6.74
N ALA A 35 17.46 3.77 -6.46
CA ALA A 35 17.68 2.47 -7.10
C ALA A 35 17.49 2.54 -8.62
N GLY A 36 16.43 3.20 -9.09
CA GLY A 36 16.19 3.41 -10.52
C GLY A 36 17.23 4.32 -11.19
N TRP A 37 17.77 5.31 -10.47
CA TRP A 37 18.87 6.13 -10.97
C TRP A 37 20.17 5.34 -11.04
N VAL A 38 20.53 4.58 -10.01
CA VAL A 38 21.72 3.71 -10.02
C VAL A 38 21.64 2.73 -11.18
N SER A 39 20.47 2.10 -11.39
CA SER A 39 20.24 1.20 -12.52
C SER A 39 20.50 1.85 -13.88
N ARG A 40 20.04 3.09 -14.10
CA ARG A 40 20.15 3.79 -15.40
C ARG A 40 21.49 4.48 -15.61
N ASN A 41 22.01 5.12 -14.58
CA ASN A 41 23.14 6.03 -14.69
C ASN A 41 24.46 5.36 -14.34
N LEU A 42 24.49 4.51 -13.30
CA LEU A 42 25.70 3.81 -12.90
C LEU A 42 25.89 2.53 -13.71
N PHE A 43 24.86 1.68 -13.75
CA PHE A 43 24.91 0.39 -14.47
C PHE A 43 24.50 0.50 -15.94
N LYS A 44 24.07 1.68 -16.41
CA LYS A 44 23.73 1.96 -17.82
C LYS A 44 22.67 1.00 -18.41
N HIS A 45 21.80 0.42 -17.58
CA HIS A 45 20.70 -0.39 -18.08
C HIS A 45 19.67 0.48 -18.80
N THR A 46 19.22 0.01 -19.96
CA THR A 46 18.21 0.65 -20.81
C THR A 46 16.86 -0.07 -20.77
N GLN A 47 16.86 -1.38 -20.47
CA GLN A 47 15.66 -2.22 -20.40
C GLN A 47 14.68 -1.74 -19.31
N LYS A 48 13.47 -1.35 -19.71
CA LYS A 48 12.43 -0.81 -18.82
C LYS A 48 12.07 -1.78 -17.69
N ASN A 49 11.88 -3.06 -17.99
CA ASN A 49 11.54 -4.09 -17.00
C ASN A 49 12.63 -4.28 -15.94
N LEU A 50 13.90 -4.24 -16.35
CA LEU A 50 15.03 -4.34 -15.42
C LEU A 50 15.13 -3.12 -14.49
N ILE A 51 14.97 -1.91 -15.04
CA ILE A 51 14.97 -0.67 -14.24
C ILE A 51 13.77 -0.66 -13.28
N ARG A 52 12.60 -1.14 -13.73
CA ARG A 52 11.39 -1.30 -12.92
C ARG A 52 11.64 -2.27 -11.76
N LYS A 53 12.24 -3.44 -12.02
CA LYS A 53 12.68 -4.39 -10.99
C LYS A 53 13.57 -3.73 -9.94
N HIS A 54 14.62 -3.00 -10.34
CA HIS A 54 15.50 -2.30 -9.41
C HIS A 54 14.78 -1.21 -8.62
N THR A 55 13.87 -0.48 -9.26
CA THR A 55 13.03 0.53 -8.59
C THR A 55 12.15 -0.10 -7.51
N LEU A 56 11.51 -1.23 -7.80
CA LEU A 56 10.72 -2.02 -6.84
C LEU A 56 11.59 -2.57 -5.69
N CYS A 57 12.82 -2.99 -5.98
CA CYS A 57 13.78 -3.39 -4.93
C CYS A 57 14.12 -2.20 -4.00
N GLY A 58 14.28 -0.99 -4.55
CA GLY A 58 14.46 0.23 -3.76
C GLY A 58 13.26 0.52 -2.85
N MET A 59 12.03 0.34 -3.36
CA MET A 59 10.80 0.45 -2.56
C MET A 59 10.77 -0.61 -1.44
N ALA A 60 11.12 -1.85 -1.76
CA ALA A 60 11.16 -2.97 -0.83
C ALA A 60 12.17 -2.73 0.30
N CYS A 61 13.39 -2.25 -0.01
CA CYS A 61 14.38 -1.82 0.97
C CYS A 61 13.81 -0.82 1.97
N ALA A 62 13.16 0.25 1.48
CA ALA A 62 12.59 1.29 2.32
C ALA A 62 11.56 0.74 3.31
N LEU A 63 10.59 -0.03 2.82
CA LEU A 63 9.48 -0.51 3.64
C LEU A 63 9.87 -1.65 4.57
N ALA A 64 10.73 -2.57 4.11
CA ALA A 64 11.25 -3.65 4.95
C ALA A 64 12.01 -3.08 6.16
N ALA A 65 12.93 -2.14 5.92
CA ALA A 65 13.71 -1.51 6.97
C ALA A 65 12.84 -0.64 7.90
N PHE A 66 11.93 0.14 7.34
CA PHE A 66 11.05 1.02 8.11
C PHE A 66 10.09 0.23 9.02
N PHE A 67 9.35 -0.74 8.46
CA PHE A 67 8.42 -1.54 9.27
C PHE A 67 9.15 -2.48 10.23
N GLY A 68 10.41 -2.84 9.98
CA GLY A 68 11.06 -3.92 10.71
C GLY A 68 10.53 -5.31 10.34
N VAL A 69 9.73 -5.41 9.27
CA VAL A 69 9.07 -6.64 8.81
C VAL A 69 9.47 -6.88 7.36
N PRO A 70 10.52 -7.69 7.10
CA PRO A 70 11.13 -7.76 5.78
C PRO A 70 10.18 -8.32 4.72
N LEU A 71 9.53 -9.44 5.02
CA LEU A 71 8.56 -10.06 4.11
C LEU A 71 7.38 -9.13 3.83
N GLY A 72 6.79 -8.55 4.88
CA GLY A 72 5.64 -7.65 4.77
C GLY A 72 5.97 -6.38 3.98
N GLY A 73 7.07 -5.70 4.29
CA GLY A 73 7.47 -4.47 3.61
C GLY A 73 7.85 -4.68 2.14
N SER A 74 8.57 -5.77 1.83
CA SER A 74 8.93 -6.10 0.44
C SER A 74 7.72 -6.45 -0.40
N LEU A 75 6.79 -7.24 0.15
CA LEU A 75 5.55 -7.56 -0.53
C LEU A 75 4.66 -6.32 -0.70
N PHE A 76 4.61 -5.44 0.30
CA PHE A 76 3.87 -4.18 0.20
C PHE A 76 4.31 -3.35 -1.02
N ALA A 77 5.63 -3.29 -1.26
CA ALA A 77 6.19 -2.58 -2.41
C ALA A 77 5.72 -3.14 -3.77
N LEU A 78 5.36 -4.43 -3.84
CA LEU A 78 4.86 -5.08 -5.05
C LEU A 78 3.34 -4.97 -5.19
N GLU A 79 2.63 -5.08 -4.06
CA GLU A 79 1.17 -5.06 -4.00
C GLU A 79 0.60 -3.65 -4.23
N ILE A 80 1.23 -2.60 -3.70
CA ILE A 80 0.69 -1.22 -3.74
C ILE A 80 0.58 -0.63 -5.15
N ASN A 81 1.26 -1.19 -6.15
CA ASN A 81 1.19 -0.67 -7.53
C ASN A 81 -0.10 -1.05 -8.26
N HIS A 82 -0.86 -2.04 -7.75
CA HIS A 82 -2.03 -2.60 -8.42
C HIS A 82 -3.26 -2.62 -7.50
N ARG A 83 -4.44 -2.78 -8.08
CA ARG A 83 -5.71 -2.76 -7.34
C ARG A 83 -6.12 -4.12 -6.78
N LEU A 84 -5.67 -5.21 -7.42
CA LEU A 84 -5.98 -6.59 -7.04
C LEU A 84 -4.69 -7.42 -7.00
N GLY A 85 -3.86 -7.14 -5.99
CA GLY A 85 -2.79 -8.04 -5.59
C GLY A 85 -1.47 -7.90 -6.36
N TYR A 86 -0.74 -9.01 -6.39
CA TYR A 86 0.65 -9.06 -6.83
C TYR A 86 0.76 -9.32 -8.33
N GLU A 87 0.97 -8.30 -9.15
CA GLU A 87 1.23 -8.48 -10.60
C GLU A 87 2.74 -8.50 -10.93
N TYR A 88 3.62 -8.34 -9.93
CA TYR A 88 5.09 -8.43 -10.05
C TYR A 88 5.66 -9.59 -9.21
N VAL A 89 4.98 -10.74 -9.20
CA VAL A 89 5.41 -11.92 -8.42
C VAL A 89 6.80 -12.40 -8.83
N GLU A 90 7.15 -12.28 -10.11
CA GLU A 90 8.48 -12.64 -10.62
C GLU A 90 9.61 -11.83 -9.96
N HIS A 91 9.30 -10.64 -9.44
CA HIS A 91 10.25 -9.79 -8.73
C HIS A 91 10.29 -10.06 -7.22
N ALA A 92 9.40 -10.90 -6.68
CA ALA A 92 9.24 -11.12 -5.24
C ALA A 92 10.52 -11.60 -4.56
N MET A 93 11.19 -12.60 -5.12
CA MET A 93 12.42 -13.15 -4.53
C MET A 93 13.52 -12.09 -4.39
N VAL A 94 13.70 -11.24 -5.41
CA VAL A 94 14.72 -10.19 -5.39
C VAL A 94 14.30 -9.02 -4.49
N ALA A 95 13.01 -8.67 -4.47
CA ALA A 95 12.47 -7.64 -3.58
C ALA A 95 12.55 -8.05 -2.09
N VAL A 96 12.24 -9.31 -1.76
CA VAL A 96 12.36 -9.83 -0.39
C VAL A 96 13.82 -9.94 0.03
N THR A 97 14.70 -10.40 -0.85
CA THR A 97 16.15 -10.43 -0.58
C THR A 97 16.69 -9.03 -0.30
N SER A 98 16.43 -8.06 -1.18
CA SER A 98 16.88 -6.68 -1.01
C SER A 98 16.31 -6.02 0.26
N GLY A 99 15.02 -6.20 0.54
CA GLY A 99 14.38 -5.74 1.76
C GLY A 99 15.00 -6.34 3.02
N THR A 100 15.25 -7.65 3.02
CA THR A 100 15.87 -8.37 4.15
C THR A 100 17.30 -7.89 4.39
N THR A 101 18.10 -7.72 3.32
CA THR A 101 19.45 -7.17 3.42
C THR A 101 19.43 -5.74 3.98
N CYS A 102 18.53 -4.89 3.48
CA CYS A 102 18.41 -3.51 3.96
C CYS A 102 18.03 -3.45 5.43
N LEU A 103 17.06 -4.27 5.86
CA LEU A 103 16.68 -4.41 7.27
C LEU A 103 17.87 -4.81 8.14
N ALA A 104 18.61 -5.86 7.75
CA ALA A 104 19.74 -6.37 8.52
C ALA A 104 20.84 -5.31 8.67
N VAL A 105 21.18 -4.61 7.58
CA VAL A 105 22.17 -3.53 7.59
C VAL A 105 21.68 -2.37 8.45
N PHE A 106 20.47 -1.87 8.21
CA PHE A 106 19.93 -0.72 8.94
C PHE A 106 19.85 -0.98 10.44
N ARG A 107 19.24 -2.10 10.85
CA ARG A 107 19.04 -2.40 12.27
C ARG A 107 20.33 -2.83 12.95
N GLY A 108 21.24 -3.49 12.23
CA GLY A 108 22.59 -3.79 12.71
C GLY A 108 23.40 -2.54 13.00
N LEU A 109 23.39 -1.56 12.08
CA LEU A 109 24.07 -0.28 12.27
C LEU A 109 23.41 0.60 13.35
N ALA A 110 22.08 0.55 13.44
CA ALA A 110 21.32 1.32 14.43
C ALA A 110 21.29 0.68 15.83
N GLY A 111 21.78 -0.57 15.98
CA GLY A 111 21.69 -1.31 17.25
C GLY A 111 20.24 -1.63 17.67
N LEU A 112 19.32 -1.74 16.72
CA LEU A 112 17.89 -1.96 16.99
C LEU A 112 17.53 -3.45 16.89
N PRO A 113 16.74 -4.01 17.83
CA PRO A 113 16.31 -5.40 17.76
C PRO A 113 15.33 -5.62 16.61
N ILE A 114 15.28 -6.82 16.02
CA ILE A 114 14.22 -7.20 15.06
C ILE A 114 13.10 -7.87 15.86
N GLY A 115 11.97 -7.19 16.02
CA GLY A 115 10.88 -7.70 16.84
C GLY A 115 9.63 -6.82 16.82
N PRO A 116 8.55 -7.24 17.52
CA PRO A 116 7.32 -6.47 17.63
C PRO A 116 7.56 -5.16 18.35
N ILE A 117 6.84 -4.13 17.92
CA ILE A 117 6.89 -2.77 18.51
C ILE A 117 5.67 -2.46 19.36
N TRP A 118 4.58 -3.23 19.19
CA TRP A 118 3.35 -3.06 19.94
C TRP A 118 3.11 -4.19 20.94
N GLN A 119 2.53 -3.82 22.07
CA GLN A 119 2.10 -4.68 23.16
C GLN A 119 0.67 -4.29 23.53
N ILE A 120 -0.31 -4.97 22.90
CA ILE A 120 -1.74 -4.61 23.03
C ILE A 120 -2.33 -5.18 24.33
N GLU A 121 -1.95 -6.40 24.70
CA GLU A 121 -2.39 -7.11 25.89
C GLU A 121 -1.22 -7.88 26.50
N VAL A 122 -1.34 -8.20 27.79
CA VAL A 122 -0.40 -9.09 28.47
C VAL A 122 -0.68 -10.53 28.01
N GLY A 123 0.28 -11.12 27.30
CA GLY A 123 0.21 -12.48 26.82
C GLY A 123 -0.09 -12.60 25.32
N THR A 124 -0.18 -13.85 24.86
CA THR A 124 -0.51 -14.17 23.46
C THR A 124 -2.00 -14.44 23.30
N LEU A 125 -2.56 -13.97 22.19
CA LEU A 125 -3.90 -14.35 21.77
C LEU A 125 -3.96 -15.89 21.70
N PRO A 126 -4.99 -16.53 22.29
CA PRO A 126 -5.19 -17.96 22.15
C PRO A 126 -5.25 -18.41 20.68
N ALA A 127 -5.15 -19.72 20.44
CA ALA A 127 -5.24 -20.28 19.10
C ALA A 127 -6.48 -19.76 18.36
N ALA A 128 -6.29 -19.36 17.10
CA ALA A 128 -7.34 -18.78 16.29
C ALA A 128 -8.49 -19.78 16.10
N SER A 129 -9.70 -19.43 16.55
CA SER A 129 -10.91 -20.19 16.25
C SER A 129 -11.57 -19.67 14.98
N ALA A 130 -12.42 -20.50 14.35
CA ALA A 130 -13.25 -20.05 13.23
C ALA A 130 -14.12 -18.82 13.58
N GLY A 131 -14.54 -18.71 14.84
CA GLY A 131 -15.26 -17.53 15.35
C GLY A 131 -14.41 -16.25 15.29
N LEU A 132 -13.13 -16.32 15.65
CA LEU A 132 -12.23 -15.17 15.53
C LEU A 132 -12.03 -14.76 14.06
N VAL A 133 -11.92 -15.71 13.14
CA VAL A 133 -11.86 -15.44 11.70
C VAL A 133 -13.13 -14.73 11.22
N GLY A 134 -14.30 -15.18 11.69
CA GLY A 134 -15.59 -14.53 11.44
C GLY A 134 -15.64 -13.09 11.98
N TYR A 135 -15.15 -12.84 13.19
CA TYR A 135 -15.00 -11.48 13.71
C TYR A 135 -14.05 -10.66 12.85
N GLY A 136 -12.90 -11.21 12.46
CA GLY A 136 -11.96 -10.54 11.56
C GLY A 136 -12.62 -10.08 10.27
N PHE A 137 -13.39 -10.94 9.61
CA PHE A 137 -14.15 -10.60 8.41
C PHE A 137 -15.12 -9.43 8.63
N LEU A 138 -15.95 -9.49 9.68
CA LEU A 138 -16.92 -8.43 9.99
C LEU A 138 -16.25 -7.10 10.35
N LEU A 139 -15.18 -7.15 11.14
CA LEU A 139 -14.38 -5.98 11.50
C LEU A 139 -13.67 -5.37 10.29
N GLY A 140 -13.25 -6.20 9.33
CA GLY A 140 -12.71 -5.76 8.04
C GLY A 140 -13.73 -4.99 7.20
N LEU A 141 -14.97 -5.49 7.11
CA LEU A 141 -16.08 -4.75 6.46
C LEU A 141 -16.38 -3.43 7.16
N PHE A 142 -16.32 -3.41 8.48
CA PHE A 142 -16.49 -2.18 9.25
C PHE A 142 -15.35 -1.18 8.98
N GLY A 143 -14.09 -1.63 8.99
CA GLY A 143 -12.93 -0.80 8.62
C GLY A 143 -13.02 -0.27 7.19
N ALA A 144 -13.48 -1.08 6.24
CA ALA A 144 -13.75 -0.67 4.87
C ALA A 144 -14.84 0.42 4.79
N SER A 145 -15.89 0.29 5.59
CA SER A 145 -16.96 1.30 5.68
C SER A 145 -16.43 2.63 6.21
N ILE A 146 -15.57 2.59 7.24
CA ILE A 146 -14.87 3.79 7.76
C ILE A 146 -14.01 4.42 6.67
N ALA A 147 -13.23 3.63 5.94
CA ALA A 147 -12.40 4.12 4.84
C ALA A 147 -13.22 4.72 3.69
N ALA A 148 -14.41 4.17 3.39
CA ALA A 148 -15.31 4.72 2.38
C ALA A 148 -15.85 6.10 2.79
N VAL A 149 -16.30 6.23 4.04
CA VAL A 149 -16.73 7.52 4.60
C VAL A 149 -15.57 8.51 4.59
N PHE A 150 -14.39 8.10 5.07
CA PHE A 150 -13.18 8.92 5.05
C PHE A 150 -12.83 9.40 3.64
N THR A 151 -12.78 8.50 2.66
CA THR A 151 -12.42 8.82 1.27
C THR A 151 -13.40 9.84 0.66
N ASN A 152 -14.70 9.67 0.92
CA ASN A 152 -15.71 10.60 0.45
C ASN A 152 -15.55 12.00 1.09
N LEU A 153 -15.41 12.05 2.41
CA LEU A 153 -15.23 13.30 3.15
C LEU A 153 -13.90 14.00 2.80
N HIS A 154 -12.83 13.23 2.66
CA HIS A 154 -11.52 13.70 2.22
C HIS A 154 -11.60 14.35 0.84
N GLY A 155 -12.28 13.71 -0.13
CA GLY A 155 -12.49 14.27 -1.46
C GLY A 155 -13.36 15.54 -1.45
N ARG A 156 -14.43 15.55 -0.64
CA ARG A 156 -15.29 16.74 -0.46
C ARG A 156 -14.52 17.92 0.15
N LEU A 157 -13.66 17.66 1.14
CA LEU A 157 -12.79 18.69 1.73
C LEU A 157 -11.83 19.28 0.69
N GLY A 158 -11.24 18.43 -0.14
CA GLY A 158 -10.41 18.89 -1.27
C GLY A 158 -11.15 19.79 -2.24
N ASN A 159 -12.37 19.39 -2.62
CA ASN A 159 -13.23 20.20 -3.49
C ASN A 159 -13.62 21.52 -2.82
N LEU A 160 -13.89 21.54 -1.51
CA LEU A 160 -14.17 22.75 -0.76
C LEU A 160 -12.97 23.70 -0.77
N MET A 161 -11.77 23.21 -0.43
CA MET A 161 -10.54 23.99 -0.41
C MET A 161 -10.18 24.56 -1.79
N ASN A 162 -10.38 23.76 -2.85
CA ASN A 162 -10.04 24.16 -4.21
C ASN A 162 -11.08 25.08 -4.84
N THR A 163 -12.36 24.73 -4.78
CA THR A 163 -13.43 25.44 -5.49
C THR A 163 -13.95 26.62 -4.69
N THR A 164 -14.27 26.40 -3.41
CA THR A 164 -14.94 27.42 -2.58
C THR A 164 -13.92 28.38 -2.01
N TRP A 165 -12.84 27.87 -1.40
CA TRP A 165 -11.83 28.72 -0.78
C TRP A 165 -10.74 29.19 -1.76
N ARG A 166 -10.73 28.67 -3.00
CA ARG A 166 -9.79 29.04 -4.07
C ARG A 166 -8.33 29.05 -3.57
N LEU A 167 -7.96 27.98 -2.86
CA LEU A 167 -6.65 27.82 -2.23
C LEU A 167 -5.66 26.99 -3.05
N LYS A 168 -6.11 26.34 -4.14
CA LYS A 168 -5.29 25.45 -4.98
C LYS A 168 -3.94 26.05 -5.38
N ASP A 169 -3.94 27.32 -5.79
CA ASP A 169 -2.74 28.03 -6.27
C ASP A 169 -2.03 28.82 -5.16
N LYS A 170 -2.40 28.60 -3.90
CA LYS A 170 -1.88 29.33 -2.73
C LYS A 170 -1.25 28.34 -1.73
N PRO A 171 -0.12 27.71 -2.08
CA PRO A 171 0.46 26.61 -1.30
C PRO A 171 0.80 27.00 0.14
N VAL A 172 1.29 28.23 0.36
CA VAL A 172 1.58 28.74 1.71
C VAL A 172 0.32 28.84 2.56
N LYS A 173 -0.81 29.28 1.99
CA LYS A 173 -2.08 29.40 2.73
C LYS A 173 -2.67 28.04 3.07
N LEU A 174 -2.54 27.06 2.16
CA LEU A 174 -2.92 25.67 2.43
C LEU A 174 -2.09 25.08 3.58
N ALA A 175 -0.77 25.27 3.54
CA ALA A 175 0.12 24.77 4.58
C ALA A 175 -0.18 25.41 5.94
N VAL A 176 -0.41 26.72 5.99
CA VAL A 176 -0.79 27.43 7.23
C VAL A 176 -2.13 26.91 7.76
N LEU A 177 -3.14 26.76 6.91
CA LEU A 177 -4.44 26.24 7.33
C LEU A 177 -4.34 24.80 7.85
N GLY A 178 -3.63 23.93 7.14
CA GLY A 178 -3.36 22.56 7.57
C GLY A 178 -2.63 22.54 8.91
N GLY A 179 -1.57 23.35 9.05
CA GLY A 179 -0.80 23.49 10.28
C GLY A 179 -1.63 23.98 11.47
N ILE A 180 -2.50 24.97 11.28
CA ILE A 180 -3.41 25.45 12.33
C ILE A 180 -4.34 24.33 12.78
N VAL A 181 -4.96 23.61 11.84
CA VAL A 181 -5.89 22.51 12.19
C VAL A 181 -5.17 21.37 12.90
N ILE A 182 -3.98 20.97 12.42
CA ILE A 182 -3.16 19.94 13.07
C ILE A 182 -2.76 20.37 14.47
N ALA A 183 -2.32 21.62 14.66
CA ALA A 183 -1.94 22.14 15.98
C ALA A 183 -3.15 22.19 16.93
N CYS A 184 -4.30 22.68 16.47
CA CYS A 184 -5.53 22.68 17.26
C CYS A 184 -5.96 21.26 17.65
N LEU A 185 -5.97 20.32 16.69
CA LEU A 185 -6.30 18.93 16.98
C LEU A 185 -5.27 18.28 17.89
N GLY A 186 -3.99 18.58 17.77
CA GLY A 186 -2.95 18.04 18.64
C GLY A 186 -3.07 18.52 20.09
N VAL A 187 -3.47 19.78 20.30
CA VAL A 187 -3.72 20.30 21.65
C VAL A 187 -5.01 19.72 22.25
N LEU A 188 -6.06 19.53 21.44
CA LEU A 188 -7.36 19.02 21.89
C LEU A 188 -7.40 17.49 22.03
N VAL A 189 -6.71 16.78 21.14
CA VAL A 189 -6.66 15.32 21.01
C VAL A 189 -5.22 14.92 20.64
N PRO A 190 -4.32 14.81 21.63
CA PRO A 190 -2.89 14.48 21.43
C PRO A 190 -2.62 13.30 20.51
N HIS A 191 -3.43 12.23 20.62
CA HIS A 191 -3.33 11.02 19.79
C HIS A 191 -3.55 11.26 18.29
N SER A 192 -4.02 12.45 17.89
CA SER A 192 -4.15 12.82 16.47
C SER A 192 -2.81 13.22 15.82
N MET A 193 -1.79 13.58 16.60
CA MET A 193 -0.49 14.02 16.10
C MET A 193 0.37 12.87 15.54
N PHE A 194 1.39 13.23 14.75
CA PHE A 194 2.41 12.32 14.23
C PHE A 194 1.86 11.15 13.41
N TRP A 195 2.75 10.22 13.04
CA TRP A 195 2.38 9.12 12.17
C TRP A 195 1.63 8.00 12.87
N GLY A 196 1.56 7.92 14.20
CA GLY A 196 0.67 6.96 14.84
C GLY A 196 1.34 5.71 15.40
N GLU A 197 2.66 5.56 15.35
CA GLU A 197 3.33 4.39 15.95
C GLU A 197 3.14 4.32 17.47
N TYR A 198 3.48 5.42 18.16
CA TYR A 198 3.29 5.52 19.60
C TYR A 198 1.83 5.78 19.95
N GLU A 199 1.10 6.49 19.10
CA GLU A 199 -0.33 6.75 19.33
C GLU A 199 -1.12 5.45 19.23
N PHE A 200 -0.79 4.55 18.29
CA PHE A 200 -1.35 3.19 18.23
C PHE A 200 -1.11 2.49 19.56
N GLN A 201 0.13 2.44 20.05
CA GLN A 201 0.47 1.75 21.30
C GLN A 201 -0.26 2.34 22.51
N SER A 202 -0.33 3.68 22.61
CA SER A 202 -1.05 4.38 23.67
C SER A 202 -2.54 4.09 23.63
N ILE A 203 -3.18 4.14 22.46
CA ILE A 203 -4.60 3.82 22.30
C ILE A 203 -4.86 2.35 22.60
N ALA A 204 -4.06 1.48 21.98
CA ALA A 204 -4.18 0.04 22.11
C ALA A 204 -3.94 -0.43 23.55
N SER A 205 -3.18 0.29 24.38
CA SER A 205 -2.96 -0.02 25.80
C SER A 205 -3.81 0.81 26.76
N LEU A 206 -4.87 1.47 26.25
CA LEU A 206 -5.79 2.33 27.01
C LEU A 206 -5.09 3.44 27.81
N GLY A 207 -4.01 3.99 27.25
CA GLY A 207 -3.25 5.10 27.81
C GLY A 207 -2.19 4.70 28.84
N SER A 208 -2.03 3.40 29.13
CA SER A 208 -1.00 2.93 30.07
C SER A 208 0.42 3.22 29.57
N THR A 209 0.65 3.17 28.25
CA THR A 209 1.88 3.69 27.65
C THR A 209 1.68 5.17 27.24
N PRO A 210 2.50 6.10 27.76
CA PRO A 210 2.37 7.53 27.46
C PRO A 210 2.82 7.87 26.04
N LEU A 211 2.41 9.04 25.54
CA LEU A 211 2.89 9.60 24.27
C LEU A 211 4.26 10.26 24.49
N PRO A 212 5.36 9.76 23.90
CA PRO A 212 6.70 10.24 24.21
C PRO A 212 7.01 11.62 23.59
N HIS A 213 6.36 11.97 22.48
CA HIS A 213 6.69 13.16 21.68
C HIS A 213 5.63 14.26 21.75
N VAL A 214 4.64 14.13 22.66
CA VAL A 214 3.54 15.09 22.78
C VAL A 214 3.47 15.62 24.20
N TRP A 215 3.48 16.94 24.34
CA TRP A 215 3.30 17.64 25.61
C TRP A 215 2.29 18.80 25.47
N PRO A 216 1.29 18.93 26.37
CA PRO A 216 0.96 17.99 27.45
C PRO A 216 0.33 16.69 26.94
N THR A 217 0.69 15.55 27.53
CA THR A 217 0.26 14.21 27.08
C THR A 217 -1.26 14.00 27.14
N SER A 218 -1.94 14.67 28.07
CA SER A 218 -3.41 14.64 28.21
C SER A 218 -4.13 15.62 27.29
N GLY A 219 -3.41 16.55 26.66
CA GLY A 219 -3.99 17.68 25.96
C GLY A 219 -4.79 18.60 26.89
N LEU A 220 -5.52 19.54 26.30
CA LEU A 220 -6.35 20.50 27.03
C LEU A 220 -7.69 19.89 27.52
N THR A 221 -8.18 18.88 26.81
CA THR A 221 -9.48 18.24 27.09
C THR A 221 -9.37 17.08 28.08
N SER A 222 -8.14 16.64 28.42
CA SER A 222 -7.88 15.39 29.15
C SER A 222 -8.50 14.14 28.51
N LEU A 223 -8.76 14.18 27.20
CA LEU A 223 -9.38 13.09 26.44
C LEU A 223 -8.39 11.94 26.23
N GLY A 224 -8.46 10.93 27.11
CA GLY A 224 -7.74 9.66 26.96
C GLY A 224 -8.61 8.54 26.37
N PRO A 225 -8.00 7.43 25.93
CA PRO A 225 -8.72 6.25 25.40
C PRO A 225 -9.38 5.43 26.53
N THR A 226 -10.24 6.05 27.33
CA THR A 226 -10.84 5.44 28.54
C THR A 226 -12.27 4.96 28.37
N SER A 227 -12.92 5.29 27.24
CA SER A 227 -14.30 4.90 26.94
C SER A 227 -14.51 4.70 25.43
N ALA A 228 -15.62 4.06 25.06
CA ALA A 228 -15.98 3.85 23.65
C ALA A 228 -16.09 5.19 22.88
N LEU A 229 -16.77 6.18 23.46
CA LEU A 229 -16.96 7.50 22.84
C LEU A 229 -15.63 8.26 22.71
N ALA A 230 -14.75 8.18 23.71
CA ALA A 230 -13.44 8.81 23.64
C ALA A 230 -12.58 8.19 22.53
N CYS A 231 -12.56 6.85 22.43
CA CYS A 231 -11.84 6.16 21.37
C CYS A 231 -12.41 6.46 19.98
N LEU A 232 -13.74 6.53 19.84
CA LEU A 232 -14.39 6.96 18.60
C LEU A 232 -13.95 8.38 18.21
N THR A 233 -13.92 9.30 19.18
CA THR A 233 -13.51 10.70 18.98
C THR A 233 -12.05 10.79 18.55
N ILE A 234 -11.16 10.01 19.18
CA ILE A 234 -9.74 9.93 18.79
C ILE A 234 -9.60 9.42 17.35
N GLY A 235 -10.30 8.35 16.98
CA GLY A 235 -10.26 7.79 15.63
C GLY A 235 -10.73 8.78 14.57
N VAL A 236 -11.84 9.47 14.82
CA VAL A 236 -12.36 10.52 13.92
C VAL A 236 -11.39 11.70 13.84
N ALA A 237 -10.88 12.18 14.97
CA ALA A 237 -9.89 13.26 15.00
C ALA A 237 -8.63 12.91 14.20
N LYS A 238 -8.15 11.66 14.29
CA LYS A 238 -7.02 11.17 13.50
C LYS A 238 -7.30 11.23 11.99
N LEU A 239 -8.46 10.74 11.55
CA LEU A 239 -8.86 10.79 10.14
C LEU A 239 -9.03 12.23 9.61
N VAL A 240 -9.56 13.13 10.44
CA VAL A 240 -9.64 14.57 10.10
C VAL A 240 -8.23 15.17 10.00
N ALA A 241 -7.35 14.89 10.95
CA ALA A 241 -5.96 15.36 10.94
C ALA A 241 -5.23 14.91 9.67
N ILE A 242 -5.35 13.63 9.27
CA ILE A 242 -4.79 13.12 8.01
C ILE A 242 -5.28 13.95 6.82
N SER A 243 -6.59 14.22 6.74
CA SER A 243 -7.16 14.96 5.59
C SER A 243 -6.61 16.38 5.47
N PHE A 244 -6.57 17.14 6.57
CA PHE A 244 -6.00 18.49 6.56
C PHE A 244 -4.49 18.50 6.36
N THR A 245 -3.80 17.47 6.82
CA THR A 245 -2.37 17.31 6.58
C THR A 245 -2.07 17.10 5.09
N VAL A 246 -2.78 16.17 4.44
CA VAL A 246 -2.61 15.88 3.01
C VAL A 246 -3.00 17.08 2.14
N TRP A 247 -4.18 17.66 2.36
CA TRP A 247 -4.61 18.84 1.59
C TRP A 247 -3.81 20.11 1.92
N GLY A 248 -3.22 20.19 3.11
CA GLY A 248 -2.27 21.23 3.49
C GLY A 248 -0.94 21.14 2.75
N GLY A 249 -0.69 20.08 1.98
CA GLY A 249 0.51 19.92 1.16
C GLY A 249 1.72 19.37 1.92
N PHE A 250 1.54 18.89 3.16
CA PHE A 250 2.57 18.20 3.91
C PHE A 250 2.94 16.88 3.22
N ARG A 251 4.20 16.46 3.37
CA ARG A 251 4.75 15.26 2.70
C ARG A 251 4.89 14.12 3.69
N GLY A 252 4.14 13.05 3.47
CA GLY A 252 4.24 11.83 4.25
C GLY A 252 3.23 10.76 3.81
N GLY A 253 3.36 9.57 4.38
CA GLY A 253 2.45 8.43 4.21
C GLY A 253 1.34 8.41 5.26
N TYR A 254 0.30 7.62 5.02
CA TYR A 254 -0.89 7.53 5.88
C TYR A 254 -1.13 6.11 6.42
N ILE A 255 -0.18 5.19 6.23
CA ILE A 255 -0.28 3.79 6.67
C ILE A 255 -0.39 3.70 8.19
N PHE A 256 0.62 4.14 8.94
CA PHE A 256 0.56 4.15 10.40
C PHE A 256 -0.56 5.06 10.94
N PRO A 257 -0.88 6.22 10.34
CA PRO A 257 -2.01 7.02 10.78
C PRO A 257 -3.35 6.26 10.71
N PHE A 258 -3.55 5.45 9.67
CA PHE A 258 -4.71 4.58 9.57
C PHE A 258 -4.68 3.42 10.57
N PHE A 259 -3.49 2.88 10.88
CA PHE A 259 -3.37 1.89 11.95
C PHE A 259 -3.80 2.48 13.30
N ALA A 260 -3.32 3.68 13.64
CA ALA A 260 -3.68 4.36 14.88
C ALA A 260 -5.19 4.67 14.95
N ALA A 261 -5.79 5.13 13.85
CA ALA A 261 -7.24 5.28 13.75
C ALA A 261 -7.96 3.93 13.95
N GLY A 262 -7.45 2.86 13.34
CA GLY A 262 -7.96 1.50 13.51
C GLY A 262 -7.89 0.98 14.94
N ALA A 263 -6.81 1.27 15.68
CA ALA A 263 -6.74 0.97 17.11
C ALA A 263 -7.80 1.71 17.91
N ALA A 264 -8.08 2.98 17.57
CA ALA A 264 -9.09 3.79 18.25
C ALA A 264 -10.50 3.22 18.02
N PHE A 265 -10.86 2.95 16.77
CA PHE A 265 -12.13 2.30 16.45
C PHE A 265 -12.20 0.87 17.03
N GLY A 266 -11.08 0.15 17.05
CA GLY A 266 -10.97 -1.18 17.66
C GLY A 266 -11.23 -1.18 19.16
N ARG A 267 -10.63 -0.25 19.90
CA ARG A 267 -10.94 -0.07 21.33
C ARG A 267 -12.38 0.38 21.56
N ALA A 268 -12.95 1.23 20.69
CA ALA A 268 -14.37 1.58 20.78
C ALA A 268 -15.29 0.35 20.62
N ILE A 269 -14.97 -0.55 19.68
CA ILE A 269 -15.69 -1.83 19.51
C ILE A 269 -15.47 -2.73 20.73
N ASN A 270 -14.25 -2.85 21.25
CA ASN A 270 -13.98 -3.68 22.43
C ASN A 270 -14.71 -3.19 23.68
N PHE A 271 -14.82 -1.86 23.90
CA PHE A 271 -15.65 -1.31 24.98
C PHE A 271 -17.14 -1.63 24.82
N THR A 272 -17.63 -1.65 23.58
CA THR A 272 -19.05 -1.91 23.26
C THR A 272 -19.37 -3.41 23.31
N PHE A 273 -18.43 -4.24 22.85
CA PHE A 273 -18.53 -5.69 22.76
C PHE A 273 -17.29 -6.33 23.43
N PRO A 274 -17.30 -6.48 24.77
CA PRO A 274 -16.16 -7.01 25.51
C PRO A 274 -15.74 -8.44 25.11
N ALA A 275 -16.62 -9.19 24.45
CA ALA A 275 -16.33 -10.52 23.93
C ALA A 275 -15.34 -10.51 22.75
N VAL A 276 -15.16 -9.38 22.06
CA VAL A 276 -14.17 -9.25 20.98
C VAL A 276 -12.82 -8.90 21.60
N PRO A 277 -11.77 -9.76 21.45
CA PRO A 277 -10.45 -9.44 21.98
C PRO A 277 -9.92 -8.13 21.38
N PRO A 278 -9.34 -7.23 22.18
CA PRO A 278 -8.88 -5.93 21.68
C PRO A 278 -7.75 -6.07 20.67
N THR A 279 -6.91 -7.10 20.78
CA THR A 279 -5.92 -7.46 19.75
C THR A 279 -6.59 -7.68 18.39
N VAL A 280 -7.66 -8.46 18.34
CA VAL A 280 -8.40 -8.73 17.09
C VAL A 280 -9.12 -7.47 16.62
N ALA A 281 -9.79 -6.74 17.51
CA ALA A 281 -10.51 -5.50 17.18
C ALA A 281 -9.59 -4.43 16.57
N CYS A 282 -8.46 -4.13 17.22
CA CYS A 282 -7.53 -3.09 16.78
C CYS A 282 -6.86 -3.47 15.45
N LEU A 283 -6.32 -4.68 15.33
CA LEU A 283 -5.59 -5.11 14.14
C LEU A 283 -6.51 -5.31 12.94
N CYS A 284 -7.71 -5.88 13.12
CA CYS A 284 -8.62 -6.14 11.99
C CYS A 284 -9.23 -4.84 11.44
N ILE A 285 -9.59 -3.87 12.29
CA ILE A 285 -10.08 -2.57 11.80
C ILE A 285 -8.94 -1.76 11.18
N ALA A 286 -7.73 -1.79 11.76
CA ALA A 286 -6.54 -1.18 11.16
C ALA A 286 -6.25 -1.76 9.76
N ALA A 287 -6.32 -3.09 9.62
CA ALA A 287 -6.22 -3.77 8.34
C ALA A 287 -7.33 -3.33 7.38
N GLY A 288 -8.58 -3.33 7.85
CA GLY A 288 -9.74 -2.96 7.06
C GLY A 288 -9.66 -1.53 6.50
N ILE A 289 -9.21 -0.56 7.31
CA ILE A 289 -9.04 0.83 6.86
C ILE A 289 -7.88 0.93 5.86
N ASN A 290 -6.72 0.37 6.20
CA ASN A 290 -5.53 0.50 5.37
C ASN A 290 -5.72 -0.17 4.01
N VAL A 291 -6.18 -1.42 3.99
CA VAL A 291 -6.37 -2.20 2.75
C VAL A 291 -7.39 -1.58 1.82
N ALA A 292 -8.44 -0.95 2.33
CA ALA A 292 -9.40 -0.21 1.53
C ALA A 292 -8.74 0.94 0.73
N VAL A 293 -7.69 1.54 1.30
CA VAL A 293 -7.00 2.69 0.72
C VAL A 293 -5.79 2.27 -0.13
N THR A 294 -4.95 1.38 0.39
CA THR A 294 -3.67 0.99 -0.21
C THR A 294 -3.77 -0.20 -1.14
N ARG A 295 -4.85 -1.00 -1.03
CA ARG A 295 -5.05 -2.25 -1.78
C ARG A 295 -4.01 -3.34 -1.48
N THR A 296 -3.39 -3.30 -0.30
CA THR A 296 -2.28 -4.19 0.09
C THR A 296 -2.74 -5.27 1.08
N ALA A 297 -3.65 -6.17 0.68
CA ALA A 297 -4.30 -7.10 1.60
C ALA A 297 -3.32 -8.06 2.30
N PHE A 298 -2.42 -8.67 1.54
CA PHE A 298 -1.49 -9.65 2.08
C PHE A 298 -0.37 -8.98 2.87
N ALA A 299 0.24 -7.93 2.31
CA ALA A 299 1.33 -7.23 2.98
C ALA A 299 0.88 -6.57 4.29
N THR A 300 -0.28 -5.91 4.31
CA THR A 300 -0.84 -5.30 5.54
C THR A 300 -1.06 -6.34 6.63
N SER A 301 -1.56 -7.52 6.26
CA SER A 301 -1.81 -8.59 7.22
C SER A 301 -0.52 -9.07 7.87
N ILE A 302 0.53 -9.31 7.07
CA ILE A 302 1.85 -9.72 7.57
C ILE A 302 2.46 -8.63 8.47
N ILE A 303 2.38 -7.37 8.06
CA ILE A 303 2.91 -6.24 8.83
C ILE A 303 2.23 -6.14 10.19
N LEU A 304 0.90 -6.09 10.25
CA LEU A 304 0.16 -5.92 11.51
C LEU A 304 0.39 -7.07 12.50
N VAL A 305 0.44 -8.31 12.00
CA VAL A 305 0.73 -9.50 12.82
C VAL A 305 2.14 -9.44 13.39
N ALA A 306 3.13 -9.06 12.58
CA ALA A 306 4.52 -8.98 13.01
C ALA A 306 4.77 -7.81 13.98
N LEU A 307 4.19 -6.63 13.72
CA LEU A 307 4.34 -5.45 14.58
C LEU A 307 3.71 -5.65 15.98
N SER A 308 2.61 -6.41 16.05
CA SER A 308 1.95 -6.75 17.32
C SER A 308 2.56 -7.95 18.04
N GLY A 309 3.34 -8.79 17.35
CA GLY A 309 3.86 -10.04 17.90
C GLY A 309 2.77 -11.11 18.12
N GLN A 310 1.55 -10.89 17.63
CA GLN A 310 0.39 -11.75 17.89
C GLN A 310 0.16 -12.70 16.71
N VAL A 311 0.99 -13.74 16.60
CA VAL A 311 0.97 -14.70 15.48
C VAL A 311 -0.41 -15.32 15.27
N ASN A 312 -1.13 -15.64 16.34
CA ASN A 312 -2.49 -16.20 16.27
C ASN A 312 -3.55 -15.21 15.74
N SER A 313 -3.22 -13.94 15.54
CA SER A 313 -4.08 -12.97 14.86
C SER A 313 -3.98 -13.05 13.33
N ALA A 314 -3.09 -13.88 12.76
CA ALA A 314 -2.86 -13.93 11.32
C ALA A 314 -4.13 -14.23 10.51
N SER A 315 -4.87 -15.28 10.86
CA SER A 315 -6.10 -15.65 10.17
C SER A 315 -7.20 -14.57 10.24
N PRO A 316 -7.56 -14.01 11.42
CA PRO A 316 -8.57 -12.97 11.48
C PRO A 316 -8.14 -11.66 10.79
N VAL A 317 -6.87 -11.25 10.90
CA VAL A 317 -6.36 -10.06 10.22
C VAL A 317 -6.38 -10.24 8.70
N LEU A 318 -6.01 -11.43 8.19
CA LEU A 318 -6.14 -11.74 6.77
C LEU A 318 -7.59 -11.72 6.31
N ALA A 319 -8.51 -12.29 7.09
CA ALA A 319 -9.94 -12.24 6.78
C ALA A 319 -10.46 -10.80 6.73
N ALA A 320 -10.00 -9.92 7.63
CA ALA A 320 -10.34 -8.50 7.62
C ALA A 320 -9.83 -7.80 6.36
N SER A 321 -8.57 -8.06 5.98
CA SER A 321 -7.95 -7.55 4.76
C SER A 321 -8.69 -8.00 3.50
N LEU A 322 -9.06 -9.27 3.41
CA LEU A 322 -9.81 -9.82 2.27
C LEU A 322 -11.23 -9.23 2.21
N ALA A 323 -11.92 -9.14 3.33
CA ALA A 323 -13.24 -8.49 3.38
C ALA A 323 -13.17 -7.04 2.87
N SER A 324 -12.13 -6.30 3.28
CA SER A 324 -11.93 -4.92 2.88
C SER A 324 -11.56 -4.77 1.41
N ILE A 325 -10.60 -5.55 0.90
CA ILE A 325 -10.16 -5.44 -0.50
C ILE A 325 -11.29 -5.73 -1.48
N PHE A 326 -12.16 -6.70 -1.19
CA PHE A 326 -13.27 -7.03 -2.09
C PHE A 326 -14.42 -6.03 -1.99
N SER A 327 -14.80 -5.62 -0.78
CA SER A 327 -15.89 -4.65 -0.59
C SER A 327 -15.59 -3.25 -1.13
N THR A 328 -14.30 -2.89 -1.23
CA THR A 328 -13.86 -1.55 -1.69
C THR A 328 -13.25 -1.55 -3.08
N TYR A 329 -13.46 -2.61 -3.87
CA TYR A 329 -12.84 -2.75 -5.20
C TYR A 329 -13.05 -1.54 -6.12
N TYR A 330 -14.24 -0.95 -6.10
CA TYR A 330 -14.61 0.20 -6.94
C TYR A 330 -14.24 1.57 -6.33
N MET A 331 -13.47 1.60 -5.24
CA MET A 331 -13.07 2.83 -4.55
C MET A 331 -11.58 3.14 -4.78
N PRO A 332 -11.19 3.74 -5.92
CA PRO A 332 -9.80 4.07 -6.17
C PRO A 332 -9.36 5.29 -5.36
N PHE A 333 -8.59 5.08 -4.29
CA PHE A 333 -7.93 6.15 -3.56
C PHE A 333 -6.60 6.56 -4.21
N ILE A 334 -5.72 5.58 -4.46
CA ILE A 334 -4.43 5.82 -5.12
C ILE A 334 -4.63 5.76 -6.64
N ARG A 335 -4.84 6.93 -7.25
CA ARG A 335 -5.10 7.05 -8.70
C ARG A 335 -3.97 6.54 -9.60
N ALA A 336 -2.74 6.47 -9.08
CA ALA A 336 -1.57 5.99 -9.81
C ALA A 336 -1.51 4.46 -9.95
N GLN A 337 -2.37 3.71 -9.26
CA GLN A 337 -2.44 2.26 -9.41
C GLN A 337 -2.96 1.89 -10.79
N GLN A 338 -2.21 1.03 -11.49
CA GLN A 338 -2.51 0.60 -12.86
C GLN A 338 -2.39 -0.93 -12.92
N GLY A 339 -3.27 -1.57 -13.67
CA GLY A 339 -3.12 -2.99 -14.01
C GLY A 339 -2.12 -3.18 -15.15
N ARG A 340 -1.49 -4.36 -15.21
CA ARG A 340 -0.47 -4.75 -16.18
C ARG A 340 -1.12 -5.38 -17.40
N PHE A 341 -1.61 -4.53 -18.31
CA PHE A 341 -2.14 -4.95 -19.61
C PHE A 341 -1.07 -5.63 -20.49
N GLU A 342 0.21 -5.26 -20.33
CA GLU A 342 1.35 -5.85 -21.04
C GLU A 342 1.43 -7.38 -20.87
N LEU A 343 1.12 -7.91 -19.67
CA LEU A 343 1.17 -9.36 -19.42
C LEU A 343 0.02 -10.08 -20.13
N LEU A 344 -1.18 -9.51 -20.06
CA LEU A 344 -2.36 -10.05 -20.73
C LEU A 344 -2.15 -10.11 -22.25
N GLU A 345 -1.59 -9.04 -22.83
CA GLU A 345 -1.22 -9.03 -24.25
C GLU A 345 -0.18 -10.12 -24.56
N SER A 346 0.90 -10.23 -23.77
CA SER A 346 1.93 -11.25 -23.99
C SER A 346 1.39 -12.69 -23.90
N GLN A 347 0.48 -12.95 -22.96
CA GLN A 347 -0.16 -14.26 -22.81
C GLN A 347 -1.13 -14.55 -23.96
N LEU A 348 -1.87 -13.53 -24.41
CA LEU A 348 -2.76 -13.66 -25.56
C LEU A 348 -1.97 -13.91 -26.86
N HIS A 349 -0.80 -13.28 -27.01
CA HIS A 349 0.10 -13.52 -28.13
C HIS A 349 0.69 -14.94 -28.08
N ALA A 350 1.14 -15.41 -26.91
CA ALA A 350 1.64 -16.77 -26.74
C ALA A 350 0.54 -17.81 -27.05
N TYR A 351 -0.67 -17.60 -26.56
CA TYR A 351 -1.81 -18.47 -26.83
C TYR A 351 -2.16 -18.53 -28.33
N LYS A 352 -2.20 -17.37 -29.00
CA LYS A 352 -2.42 -17.33 -30.46
C LYS A 352 -1.30 -18.00 -31.24
N ALA A 353 -0.05 -17.90 -30.78
CA ALA A 353 1.08 -18.58 -31.40
C ALA A 353 0.95 -20.11 -31.24
N GLU A 354 0.53 -20.60 -30.08
CA GLU A 354 0.23 -22.01 -29.84
C GLU A 354 -0.94 -22.49 -30.72
N GLU A 355 -2.03 -21.73 -30.82
CA GLU A 355 -3.18 -22.06 -31.67
C GLU A 355 -2.79 -22.14 -33.17
N LEU A 356 -1.90 -21.25 -33.63
CA LEU A 356 -1.35 -21.30 -34.99
C LEU A 356 -0.42 -22.50 -35.21
N LEU A 357 0.32 -22.92 -34.19
CA LEU A 357 1.18 -24.11 -34.24
C LEU A 357 0.35 -25.42 -34.24
N GLU A 358 -0.76 -25.44 -33.52
CA GLU A 358 -1.68 -26.60 -33.46
C GLU A 358 -2.58 -26.70 -34.70
N SER A 359 -2.95 -25.58 -35.32
CA SER A 359 -3.77 -25.52 -36.54
C SER A 359 -2.97 -25.56 -37.85
N GLY A 360 -1.64 -25.46 -37.78
CA GLY A 360 -0.75 -25.58 -38.94
C GLY A 360 -0.77 -27.00 -39.54
N PRO A 361 -0.54 -27.15 -40.86
CA PRO A 361 -0.53 -28.46 -41.50
C PRO A 361 0.53 -29.37 -40.86
N SER A 362 0.16 -30.60 -40.53
CA SER A 362 1.07 -31.61 -40.00
C SER A 362 2.18 -31.88 -41.02
N LEU A 363 3.38 -31.35 -40.77
CA LEU A 363 4.55 -31.59 -41.59
C LEU A 363 4.88 -33.09 -41.57
N SER A 364 4.79 -33.73 -42.72
CA SER A 364 5.18 -35.14 -42.88
C SER A 364 6.69 -35.26 -42.93
N SER A 365 7.23 -36.39 -42.46
CA SER A 365 8.68 -36.62 -42.29
C SER A 365 9.50 -36.53 -43.59
N SER A 366 8.88 -36.39 -44.77
CA SER A 366 9.56 -36.17 -46.04
C SER A 366 10.05 -34.73 -46.24
N ASP A 367 9.48 -33.75 -45.53
CA ASP A 367 9.78 -32.32 -45.75
C ASP A 367 11.04 -31.83 -45.02
N LEU A 368 11.64 -32.68 -44.17
CA LEU A 368 12.84 -32.41 -43.38
C LEU A 368 14.17 -32.63 -44.12
N SER A 369 14.14 -33.04 -45.39
CA SER A 369 15.35 -33.40 -46.15
C SER A 369 15.81 -32.36 -47.19
N SER A 370 15.17 -31.18 -47.25
CA SER A 370 15.65 -30.06 -48.07
C SER A 370 16.36 -29.02 -47.21
N GLU A 371 17.54 -28.56 -47.65
CA GLU A 371 18.40 -27.55 -47.00
C GLU A 371 17.74 -26.18 -46.75
N ASN A 372 16.43 -26.02 -47.02
CA ASN A 372 15.66 -24.80 -46.82
C ASN A 372 14.43 -25.04 -45.92
N ALA A 373 14.62 -25.63 -44.73
CA ALA A 373 13.55 -25.76 -43.75
C ALA A 373 13.11 -24.36 -43.21
N PRO A 374 11.82 -23.98 -43.30
CA PRO A 374 11.33 -22.68 -42.81
C PRO A 374 11.39 -22.51 -41.28
N LEU A 375 11.66 -23.60 -40.54
CA LEU A 375 11.67 -23.64 -39.08
C LEU A 375 12.84 -22.87 -38.43
N LEU A 376 13.94 -22.65 -39.17
CA LEU A 376 15.05 -21.83 -38.67
C LEU A 376 14.73 -20.33 -38.70
N ASN A 377 13.86 -19.88 -39.61
CA ASN A 377 13.53 -18.46 -39.76
C ASN A 377 12.42 -17.99 -38.80
N ILE A 378 11.59 -18.91 -38.29
CA ILE A 378 10.55 -18.58 -37.30
C ILE A 378 11.15 -18.50 -35.89
N LYS A 379 12.11 -19.38 -35.57
CA LYS A 379 12.83 -19.28 -34.28
C LYS A 379 13.72 -18.03 -34.22
N SER A 380 14.42 -17.70 -35.30
CA SER A 380 15.23 -16.46 -35.34
C SER A 380 14.37 -15.20 -35.32
N GLY A 381 13.23 -15.19 -36.02
CA GLY A 381 12.28 -14.06 -35.99
C GLY A 381 11.61 -13.87 -34.63
N VAL A 382 11.24 -14.95 -33.94
CA VAL A 382 10.64 -14.87 -32.58
C VAL A 382 11.70 -14.51 -31.52
N GLU A 383 12.95 -14.93 -31.66
CA GLU A 383 14.04 -14.51 -30.77
C GLU A 383 14.47 -13.04 -31.02
N GLU A 384 14.51 -12.55 -32.27
CA GLU A 384 14.78 -11.14 -32.58
C GLU A 384 13.62 -10.19 -32.22
N ASP A 385 12.36 -10.62 -32.34
CA ASP A 385 11.18 -9.80 -31.99
C ASP A 385 10.92 -9.72 -30.47
N LEU A 386 11.45 -10.67 -29.68
CA LEU A 386 11.44 -10.57 -28.22
C LEU A 386 12.50 -9.61 -27.69
N GLU A 387 13.57 -9.35 -28.45
CA GLU A 387 14.65 -8.43 -28.06
C GLU A 387 14.41 -6.97 -28.49
N SER A 388 13.54 -6.71 -29.47
CA SER A 388 13.24 -5.37 -29.99
C SER A 388 11.82 -4.88 -29.63
N GLN A 389 11.56 -4.66 -28.33
CA GLN A 389 10.33 -3.99 -27.89
C GLN A 389 10.32 -2.49 -28.23
N ASP A 390 10.02 -2.16 -29.50
CA ASP A 390 9.32 -0.93 -29.87
C ASP A 390 8.01 -1.29 -30.56
N SER A 391 6.95 -0.55 -30.23
CA SER A 391 5.54 -0.84 -30.51
C SER A 391 5.25 -1.39 -31.91
N TYR A 392 4.90 -2.68 -31.99
CA TYR A 392 4.29 -3.26 -33.19
C TYR A 392 2.82 -2.83 -33.25
N LYS A 393 2.44 -2.05 -34.28
CA LYS A 393 1.03 -1.81 -34.61
C LYS A 393 0.45 -3.10 -35.19
N LEU A 394 -0.69 -3.54 -34.65
CA LEU A 394 -1.43 -4.69 -35.17
C LEU A 394 -1.68 -4.54 -36.69
N PRO A 395 -1.52 -5.61 -37.49
CA PRO A 395 -1.90 -5.59 -38.89
C PRO A 395 -3.43 -5.43 -39.00
N ASP A 396 -3.91 -4.70 -40.02
CA ASP A 396 -5.33 -4.35 -40.20
C ASP A 396 -6.27 -5.57 -40.26
N SER A 397 -5.75 -6.76 -40.55
CA SER A 397 -6.49 -8.03 -40.50
C SER A 397 -6.92 -8.46 -39.10
N ALA A 398 -6.28 -7.98 -38.03
CA ALA A 398 -6.66 -8.25 -36.64
C ALA A 398 -7.81 -7.36 -36.12
N LEU A 399 -8.19 -6.34 -36.90
CA LEU A 399 -9.28 -5.39 -36.62
C LEU A 399 -10.57 -5.73 -37.40
N SER A 400 -10.68 -6.93 -37.98
CA SER A 400 -11.90 -7.37 -38.65
C SER A 400 -13.09 -7.45 -37.66
N ALA A 401 -14.30 -7.19 -38.16
CA ALA A 401 -15.49 -7.00 -37.34
C ALA A 401 -15.89 -8.22 -36.47
N ASP A 402 -15.36 -9.41 -36.79
CA ASP A 402 -15.63 -10.66 -36.06
C ASP A 402 -14.50 -11.06 -35.10
N SER A 403 -13.52 -10.18 -34.83
CA SER A 403 -12.43 -10.52 -33.93
C SER A 403 -12.86 -10.40 -32.45
N PRO A 404 -12.49 -11.36 -31.57
CA PRO A 404 -12.77 -11.29 -30.13
C PRO A 404 -12.24 -10.01 -29.45
N ILE A 405 -11.31 -9.32 -30.12
CA ILE A 405 -10.70 -8.06 -29.68
C ILE A 405 -11.73 -6.92 -29.74
N GLN A 406 -12.61 -6.87 -30.74
CA GLN A 406 -13.69 -5.87 -30.81
C GLN A 406 -14.71 -6.06 -29.67
N GLU A 407 -15.00 -7.29 -29.26
CA GLU A 407 -15.95 -7.56 -28.18
C GLU A 407 -15.38 -7.13 -26.80
N VAL A 408 -14.08 -7.36 -26.57
CA VAL A 408 -13.37 -6.90 -25.37
C VAL A 408 -13.17 -5.38 -25.36
N LEU A 409 -12.87 -4.77 -26.52
CA LEU A 409 -12.76 -3.31 -26.65
C LEU A 409 -14.12 -2.61 -26.56
N ALA A 410 -15.21 -3.21 -27.05
CA ALA A 410 -16.57 -2.68 -26.92
C ALA A 410 -17.06 -2.74 -25.47
N LEU A 411 -16.69 -3.79 -24.72
CA LEU A 411 -16.92 -3.87 -23.27
C LEU A 411 -16.10 -2.84 -22.47
N SER A 412 -14.95 -2.42 -22.99
CA SER A 412 -14.12 -1.35 -22.42
C SER A 412 -14.56 0.06 -22.83
N ALA A 413 -15.15 0.25 -24.00
CA ALA A 413 -15.58 1.55 -24.52
C ALA A 413 -16.99 1.96 -24.05
N SER A 414 -17.77 1.01 -23.53
CA SER A 414 -19.12 1.24 -23.00
C SER A 414 -19.20 1.45 -21.48
N ARG A 415 -18.07 1.71 -20.78
CA ARG A 415 -18.04 1.84 -19.30
C ARG A 415 -17.21 3.01 -18.78
#